data_AF-A0A7R9YFL9-F1
#
_entry.id   AF-A0A7R9YFL9-F1
#
_cell.length_a   1.000
_cell.length_b   1.000
_cell.length_c   1.000
_cell.angle_alpha   90.00
_cell.angle_beta   90.00
_cell.angle_gamma   90.00
#
_symmetry.space_group_name_H-M   'P 1'
#
loop_
_entity.id
_entity.type
_entity.pdbx_description
1 polymer ?
#
loop_
_entity_poly.entity_id
_entity_poly.type
_entity_poly.pdbx_seq_one_letter_code
_entity_poly.pdbx_strand_id
1 'polypeptide(L)'
;IDFLVTAGTISDWNMEGLPTDSLSIQNGILITRSSRFPMLVDPQGQALSWIRRREANSVCSLNGLKNGITTLTHPKFKEQLETCLEGGFTLIVTGIENELDPLLDPLLEGDFFYKGTHKKIRMMDREYDVDSKFKMYFFTRLPNPRFSAELQAKTSVIDFTVTRNGLEEQLLGRVISHEKAALEE
;
A
#
# COMPACT_ATOMS: atom_id res chain seq x y z
N ILE A 1 15.91 12.09 -7.15
CA ILE A 1 14.69 11.34 -7.57
C ILE A 1 14.96 10.61 -8.89
N ASP A 2 15.50 11.31 -9.89
CA ASP A 2 15.72 10.80 -11.26
C ASP A 2 16.60 9.55 -11.41
N PHE A 3 17.43 9.24 -10.39
CA PHE A 3 18.24 8.01 -10.37
C PHE A 3 17.45 6.76 -9.94
N LEU A 4 16.40 6.91 -9.13
CA LEU A 4 15.68 5.80 -8.50
C LEU A 4 14.44 5.38 -9.30
N VAL A 5 13.91 6.26 -10.14
CA VAL A 5 12.71 6.02 -10.94
C VAL A 5 12.83 6.73 -12.28
N THR A 6 12.27 6.14 -13.33
CA THR A 6 12.25 6.74 -14.66
C THR A 6 11.02 7.64 -14.82
N ALA A 7 11.12 8.64 -15.71
CA ALA A 7 10.00 9.53 -16.03
C ALA A 7 8.76 8.77 -16.54
N GLY A 8 8.95 7.64 -17.26
CA GLY A 8 7.87 6.78 -17.71
C GLY A 8 7.07 6.19 -16.55
N THR A 9 7.75 5.63 -15.55
CA THR A 9 7.08 5.07 -14.35
C THR A 9 6.36 6.15 -13.53
N ILE A 10 6.92 7.36 -13.43
CA ILE A 10 6.21 8.49 -12.80
C ILE A 10 4.92 8.81 -13.58
N SER A 11 5.00 8.84 -14.90
CA SER A 11 3.82 9.07 -15.76
C SER A 11 2.75 8.00 -15.55
N ASP A 12 3.13 6.74 -15.44
CA ASP A 12 2.20 5.64 -15.15
C ASP A 12 1.51 5.84 -13.79
N TRP A 13 2.27 6.19 -12.75
CA TRP A 13 1.70 6.47 -11.42
C TRP A 13 0.74 7.65 -11.45
N ASN A 14 1.04 8.70 -12.22
CA ASN A 14 0.14 9.83 -12.39
C ASN A 14 -1.17 9.42 -13.08
N MET A 15 -1.12 8.53 -14.10
CA MET A 15 -2.32 7.98 -14.74
C MET A 15 -3.14 7.10 -13.77
N GLU A 16 -2.47 6.38 -12.88
CA GLU A 16 -3.10 5.63 -11.78
C GLU A 16 -3.66 6.55 -10.67
N GLY A 17 -3.37 7.85 -10.74
CA GLY A 17 -3.89 8.90 -9.86
C GLY A 17 -3.04 9.20 -8.64
N LEU A 18 -1.74 8.88 -8.66
CA LEU A 18 -0.77 9.49 -7.77
C LEU A 18 -0.64 10.98 -8.12
N PRO A 19 -0.61 11.88 -7.12
CA PRO A 19 -0.36 13.29 -7.40
C PRO A 19 1.06 13.57 -7.92
N THR A 20 1.20 14.64 -8.70
CA THR A 20 2.46 15.03 -9.35
C THR A 20 3.44 15.78 -8.44
N ASP A 21 3.07 16.02 -7.17
CA ASP A 21 3.93 16.73 -6.23
C ASP A 21 5.16 15.90 -5.83
N SER A 22 6.22 16.61 -5.46
CA SER A 22 7.51 15.97 -5.15
C SER A 22 7.46 15.00 -3.98
N LEU A 23 6.60 15.23 -2.99
CA LEU A 23 6.41 14.35 -1.82
C LEU A 23 5.69 13.06 -2.22
N SER A 24 4.61 13.16 -3.00
CA SER A 24 3.86 12.02 -3.53
C SER A 24 4.74 11.10 -4.38
N ILE A 25 5.60 11.68 -5.24
CA ILE A 25 6.56 10.88 -6.04
C ILE A 25 7.56 10.15 -5.14
N GLN A 26 8.10 10.81 -4.11
CA GLN A 26 9.00 10.17 -3.14
C GLN A 26 8.32 9.03 -2.40
N ASN A 27 7.08 9.25 -1.94
CA ASN A 27 6.29 8.23 -1.28
C ASN A 27 5.97 7.04 -2.22
N GLY A 28 5.72 7.31 -3.50
CA GLY A 28 5.55 6.28 -4.52
C GLY A 28 6.82 5.42 -4.70
N ILE A 29 8.00 6.04 -4.65
CA ILE A 29 9.29 5.31 -4.66
C ILE A 29 9.42 4.44 -3.41
N LEU A 30 9.13 4.99 -2.22
CA LEU A 30 9.20 4.25 -0.96
C LEU A 30 8.28 3.02 -0.99
N ILE A 31 7.05 3.15 -1.47
CA ILE A 31 6.13 2.03 -1.58
C ILE A 31 6.64 0.96 -2.54
N THR A 32 7.21 1.36 -3.67
CA THR A 32 7.63 0.42 -4.72
C THR A 32 8.94 -0.28 -4.46
N ARG A 33 9.82 0.35 -3.69
CA ARG A 33 11.16 -0.16 -3.40
C ARG A 33 11.29 -0.72 -1.99
N SER A 34 10.32 -0.49 -1.11
CA SER A 34 10.33 -1.07 0.23
C SER A 34 10.26 -2.59 0.17
N SER A 35 11.18 -3.25 0.88
CA SER A 35 11.13 -4.69 1.12
C SER A 35 10.12 -5.06 2.20
N ARG A 36 9.79 -4.12 3.09
CA ARG A 36 8.80 -4.29 4.16
C ARG A 36 7.42 -3.83 3.69
N PHE A 37 6.38 -4.39 4.30
CA PHE A 37 5.01 -3.95 4.06
C PHE A 37 4.81 -2.51 4.56
N PRO A 38 4.33 -1.59 3.70
CA PRO A 38 4.17 -0.20 4.06
C PRO A 38 2.91 0.05 4.91
N MET A 39 3.06 0.92 5.91
CA MET A 39 2.00 1.53 6.71
C MET A 39 1.76 2.95 6.22
N LEU A 40 0.60 3.18 5.61
CA LEU A 40 0.25 4.42 4.94
C LEU A 40 -0.65 5.27 5.82
N VAL A 41 -0.16 6.46 6.16
CA VAL A 41 -0.94 7.50 6.84
C VAL A 41 -1.62 8.36 5.79
N ASP A 42 -2.90 8.13 5.55
CA ASP A 42 -3.64 8.74 4.45
C ASP A 42 -5.02 9.24 4.94
N PRO A 43 -5.07 10.42 5.58
CA PRO A 43 -6.33 11.00 6.05
C PRO A 43 -7.28 11.36 4.89
N GLN A 44 -6.76 11.57 3.67
CA GLN A 44 -7.53 12.03 2.51
C GLN A 44 -7.94 10.89 1.55
N GLY A 45 -7.42 9.67 1.73
CA GLY A 45 -7.72 8.52 0.88
C GLY A 45 -7.08 8.55 -0.51
N GLN A 46 -6.07 9.40 -0.73
CA GLN A 46 -5.38 9.54 -2.02
C GLN A 46 -4.52 8.31 -2.33
N ALA A 47 -3.69 7.89 -1.37
CA ALA A 47 -2.84 6.72 -1.51
C ALA A 47 -3.67 5.45 -1.66
N LEU A 48 -4.77 5.33 -0.90
CA LEU A 48 -5.68 4.18 -1.01
C LEU A 48 -6.26 4.06 -2.42
N SER A 49 -6.68 5.19 -2.99
CA SER A 49 -7.24 5.22 -4.34
C SER A 49 -6.20 4.87 -5.40
N TRP A 50 -4.97 5.37 -5.25
CA TRP A 50 -3.87 5.07 -6.17
C TRP A 50 -3.49 3.58 -6.12
N ILE A 51 -3.21 3.02 -4.94
CA ILE A 51 -2.85 1.61 -4.78
C ILE A 51 -3.95 0.69 -5.30
N ARG A 52 -5.22 1.03 -5.09
CA ARG A 52 -6.34 0.27 -5.63
C ARG A 52 -6.37 0.26 -7.15
N ARG A 53 -6.09 1.40 -7.82
CA ARG A 53 -6.05 1.45 -9.30
C ARG A 53 -4.85 0.69 -9.84
N ARG A 54 -3.70 0.87 -9.21
CA ARG A 54 -2.44 0.23 -9.60
C ARG A 54 -2.50 -1.28 -9.49
N GLU A 55 -2.96 -1.78 -8.35
CA GLU A 55 -3.03 -3.22 -8.09
C GLU A 55 -4.37 -3.82 -8.56
N ALA A 56 -5.17 -3.09 -9.37
CA ALA A 56 -6.52 -3.53 -9.77
C ALA A 56 -6.58 -4.93 -10.39
N ASN A 57 -5.52 -5.34 -11.10
CA ASN A 57 -5.42 -6.67 -11.72
C ASN A 57 -4.94 -7.77 -10.74
N SER A 58 -4.33 -7.40 -9.62
CA SER A 58 -3.70 -8.29 -8.63
C SER A 58 -4.41 -8.26 -7.27
N VAL A 59 -5.40 -7.39 -7.12
CA VAL A 59 -6.27 -7.28 -5.96
C VAL A 59 -7.16 -8.51 -5.86
N CYS A 60 -7.16 -9.15 -4.69
CA CYS A 60 -7.99 -10.31 -4.44
C CYS A 60 -9.48 -9.92 -4.53
N SER A 61 -10.13 -10.31 -5.63
CA SER A 61 -11.56 -10.06 -5.86
C SER A 61 -12.46 -11.22 -5.40
N LEU A 62 -11.92 -12.11 -4.56
CA LEU A 62 -12.62 -13.30 -4.08
C LEU A 62 -13.51 -12.98 -2.87
N ASN A 63 -14.59 -13.75 -2.73
CA ASN A 63 -15.47 -13.80 -1.55
C ASN A 63 -16.13 -12.47 -1.14
N GLY A 64 -16.72 -11.75 -2.09
CA GLY A 64 -17.54 -10.56 -1.79
C GLY A 64 -16.74 -9.32 -1.36
N LEU A 65 -15.41 -9.43 -1.31
CA LEU A 65 -14.51 -8.31 -1.08
C LEU A 65 -14.41 -7.50 -2.37
N LYS A 66 -15.34 -6.55 -2.55
CA LYS A 66 -15.19 -5.55 -3.61
C LYS A 66 -13.87 -4.81 -3.36
N ASN A 67 -12.87 -5.09 -4.19
CA ASN A 67 -11.56 -4.41 -4.25
C ASN A 67 -10.48 -4.82 -3.24
N GLY A 68 -10.55 -6.01 -2.62
CA GLY A 68 -9.45 -6.50 -1.76
C GLY A 68 -9.19 -5.69 -0.48
N ILE A 69 -10.14 -4.82 -0.11
CA ILE A 69 -10.05 -3.98 1.09
C ILE A 69 -10.72 -4.72 2.25
N THR A 70 -9.98 -4.93 3.33
CA THR A 70 -10.47 -5.55 4.56
C THR A 70 -10.10 -4.71 5.78
N THR A 71 -10.61 -5.10 6.94
CA THR A 71 -10.31 -4.51 8.25
C THR A 71 -9.91 -5.64 9.19
N LEU A 72 -9.02 -5.37 10.14
CA LEU A 72 -8.56 -6.39 11.11
C LEU A 72 -9.71 -7.00 11.92
N THR A 73 -10.80 -6.26 12.14
CA THR A 73 -12.00 -6.72 12.86
C THR A 73 -12.92 -7.60 12.02
N HIS A 74 -12.65 -7.78 10.73
CA HIS A 74 -13.52 -8.56 9.85
C HIS A 74 -13.42 -10.05 10.19
N PRO A 75 -14.54 -10.78 10.40
CA PRO A 75 -14.51 -12.17 10.87
C PRO A 75 -13.82 -13.12 9.89
N LYS A 76 -13.82 -12.80 8.59
CA LYS A 76 -13.16 -13.59 7.54
C LYS A 76 -11.76 -13.11 7.20
N PHE A 77 -11.16 -12.22 8.00
CA PHE A 77 -9.84 -11.68 7.72
C PHE A 77 -8.79 -12.79 7.56
N LYS A 78 -8.83 -13.81 8.42
CA LYS A 78 -7.89 -14.94 8.37
C LYS A 78 -8.02 -15.74 7.06
N GLU A 79 -9.23 -16.17 6.72
CA GLU A 79 -9.51 -16.89 5.46
C GLU A 79 -9.08 -16.09 4.22
N GLN A 80 -9.29 -14.76 4.25
CA GLN A 80 -8.88 -13.85 3.19
C GLN A 80 -7.35 -13.74 3.09
N LEU A 81 -6.67 -13.61 4.23
CA LEU A 81 -5.22 -13.56 4.30
C LEU A 81 -4.60 -14.84 3.72
N GLU A 82 -5.09 -16.00 4.16
CA GLU A 82 -4.64 -17.32 3.67
C GLU A 82 -4.79 -17.42 2.14
N THR A 83 -5.96 -17.07 1.61
CA THR A 83 -6.21 -17.10 0.16
C THR A 83 -5.31 -16.13 -0.60
N CYS A 84 -5.02 -14.95 -0.05
CA CYS A 84 -4.14 -13.97 -0.70
C CYS A 84 -2.67 -14.44 -0.67
N LEU A 85 -2.22 -15.03 0.44
CA LEU A 85 -0.87 -15.58 0.58
C LEU A 85 -0.61 -16.69 -0.44
N GLU A 86 -1.52 -17.64 -0.55
CA GLU A 86 -1.41 -18.76 -1.50
C GLU A 86 -1.56 -18.31 -2.95
N GLY A 87 -2.51 -17.39 -3.21
CA GLY A 87 -2.80 -16.90 -4.56
C GLY A 87 -1.86 -15.80 -5.07
N GLY A 88 -0.97 -15.27 -4.23
CA GLY A 88 -0.10 -14.15 -4.57
C GLY A 88 -0.86 -12.86 -4.85
N PHE A 89 -2.03 -12.69 -4.24
CA PHE A 89 -2.86 -11.50 -4.41
C PHE A 89 -2.45 -10.40 -3.45
N THR A 90 -2.76 -9.16 -3.83
CA THR A 90 -2.56 -8.02 -2.94
C THR A 90 -3.70 -7.93 -1.93
N LEU A 91 -3.36 -7.77 -0.65
CA LEU A 91 -4.30 -7.51 0.45
C LEU A 91 -4.16 -6.08 0.96
N ILE A 92 -5.28 -5.36 1.04
CA ILE A 92 -5.32 -3.99 1.57
C ILE A 92 -6.07 -4.00 2.89
N VAL A 93 -5.40 -3.61 3.97
CA VAL A 93 -5.98 -3.55 5.32
C VAL A 93 -6.16 -2.10 5.72
N THR A 94 -7.37 -1.73 6.10
CA THR A 94 -7.75 -0.36 6.47
C THR A 94 -8.21 -0.29 7.92
N GLY A 95 -8.13 0.90 8.50
CA GLY A 95 -8.65 1.17 9.85
C GLY A 95 -7.68 0.75 10.95
N ILE A 96 -6.38 0.81 10.69
CA ILE A 96 -5.38 0.57 11.71
C ILE A 96 -5.19 1.83 12.53
N GLU A 97 -5.26 1.70 13.85
CA GLU A 97 -5.13 2.83 14.77
C GLU A 97 -3.74 2.84 15.40
N ASN A 98 -3.49 1.97 16.38
CA ASN A 98 -2.26 1.99 17.16
C ASN A 98 -1.44 0.69 17.06
N GLU A 99 -2.11 -0.44 16.90
CA GLU A 99 -1.49 -1.78 16.94
C GLU A 99 -2.00 -2.68 15.82
N LEU A 100 -1.14 -3.61 15.41
CA LEU A 100 -1.50 -4.70 14.51
C LEU A 100 -1.81 -5.95 15.32
N ASP A 101 -2.63 -6.84 14.77
CA ASP A 101 -2.87 -8.15 15.36
C ASP A 101 -1.54 -8.95 15.40
N PRO A 102 -1.10 -9.47 16.55
CA PRO A 102 0.11 -10.29 16.68
C PRO A 102 0.16 -11.50 15.74
N LEU A 103 -0.99 -11.94 15.22
CA LEU A 103 -1.06 -12.94 14.14
C LEU A 103 -0.20 -12.57 12.92
N LEU A 104 -0.03 -11.27 12.66
CA LEU A 104 0.72 -10.76 11.51
C LEU A 104 2.21 -10.62 11.78
N ASP A 105 2.68 -10.77 13.02
CA ASP A 105 4.10 -10.56 13.37
C ASP A 105 5.06 -11.41 12.54
N PRO A 106 4.84 -12.73 12.33
CA PRO A 106 5.72 -13.54 11.49
C PRO A 106 5.81 -13.02 10.05
N LEU A 107 4.69 -12.44 9.54
CA LEU A 107 4.62 -11.89 8.20
C LEU A 107 5.43 -10.61 8.09
N LEU A 108 5.30 -9.73 9.09
CA LEU A 108 5.99 -8.44 9.14
C LEU A 108 7.49 -8.59 9.38
N GLU A 109 7.89 -9.54 10.21
CA GLU A 109 9.28 -9.88 10.49
C GLU A 109 9.94 -10.60 9.29
N GLY A 110 9.12 -11.18 8.42
CA GLY A 110 9.59 -11.90 7.24
C GLY A 110 10.22 -13.24 7.59
N ASP A 111 9.71 -13.91 8.63
CA ASP A 111 10.16 -15.25 9.06
C ASP A 111 9.62 -16.32 8.11
N PHE A 112 10.11 -16.28 6.87
CA PHE A 112 9.78 -17.23 5.82
C PHE A 112 10.82 -18.35 5.77
N PHE A 113 10.34 -19.58 5.68
CA PHE A 113 11.20 -20.75 5.52
C PHE A 113 10.84 -21.51 4.23
N TYR A 114 11.82 -22.22 3.68
CA TYR A 114 11.61 -23.07 2.52
C TYR A 114 11.39 -24.51 2.97
N LYS A 115 10.32 -25.13 2.48
CA LYS A 115 10.04 -26.56 2.67
C LYS A 115 9.99 -27.20 1.29
N GLY A 116 11.13 -27.76 0.87
CA GLY A 116 11.33 -28.18 -0.52
C GLY A 116 11.47 -26.96 -1.43
N THR A 117 10.61 -26.87 -2.46
CA THR A 117 10.59 -25.75 -3.43
C THR A 117 9.65 -24.61 -3.05
N HIS A 118 8.79 -24.81 -2.05
CA HIS A 118 7.76 -23.84 -1.66
C HIS A 118 8.23 -22.96 -0.51
N LYS A 119 8.01 -21.65 -0.64
CA LYS A 119 8.19 -20.67 0.43
C LYS A 119 6.97 -20.74 1.34
N LYS A 120 7.19 -20.97 2.63
CA LYS A 120 6.15 -21.09 3.64
C LYS A 120 6.38 -20.12 4.79
N ILE A 121 5.31 -19.84 5.52
CA ILE A 121 5.35 -19.06 6.75
C ILE A 121 4.55 -19.79 7.83
N ARG A 122 5.02 -19.71 9.07
CA ARG A 122 4.30 -20.26 10.22
C ARG A 122 3.65 -19.11 10.96
N MET A 123 2.33 -19.10 11.01
CA MET A 123 1.59 -18.15 11.83
C MET A 123 0.79 -18.91 12.87
N MET A 124 1.02 -18.59 14.15
CA MET A 124 0.49 -19.33 15.29
C MET A 124 0.90 -20.81 15.23
N ASP A 125 -0.02 -21.71 14.87
CA ASP A 125 0.18 -23.16 14.84
C ASP A 125 -0.11 -23.76 13.45
N ARG A 126 -0.19 -22.93 12.40
CA ARG A 126 -0.43 -23.35 11.03
C ARG A 126 0.67 -22.87 10.09
N GLU A 127 0.96 -23.70 9.08
CA GLU A 127 1.87 -23.38 7.99
C GLU A 127 1.07 -22.94 6.76
N TYR A 128 1.45 -21.82 6.16
CA TYR A 128 0.82 -21.27 4.96
C TYR A 128 1.83 -21.22 3.82
N ASP A 129 1.41 -21.58 2.61
CA ASP A 129 2.21 -21.38 1.41
C ASP A 129 2.13 -19.91 0.98
N VAL A 130 3.28 -19.32 0.65
CA VAL A 130 3.42 -17.91 0.31
C VAL A 130 3.94 -17.76 -1.10
N ASP A 131 3.12 -17.18 -1.98
CA ASP A 131 3.56 -16.79 -3.31
C ASP A 131 4.44 -15.53 -3.24
N SER A 132 5.46 -15.46 -4.10
CA SER A 132 6.41 -14.35 -4.10
C SER A 132 5.83 -13.03 -4.62
N LYS A 133 4.66 -13.06 -5.27
CA LYS A 133 3.93 -11.88 -5.74
C LYS A 133 3.00 -11.27 -4.68
N PHE A 134 2.79 -11.96 -3.56
CA PHE A 134 1.97 -11.45 -2.47
C PHE A 134 2.48 -10.10 -1.99
N LYS A 135 1.56 -9.14 -1.85
CA LYS A 135 1.82 -7.82 -1.27
C LYS A 135 0.74 -7.48 -0.28
N MET A 136 1.12 -6.71 0.74
CA MET A 136 0.19 -6.23 1.74
C MET A 136 0.40 -4.74 2.00
N TYR A 137 -0.70 -4.00 2.10
CA TYR A 137 -0.70 -2.57 2.37
C TYR A 137 -1.58 -2.28 3.58
N PHE A 138 -1.07 -1.47 4.49
CA PHE A 138 -1.80 -1.01 5.65
C PHE A 138 -2.16 0.46 5.52
N PHE A 139 -3.38 0.83 5.94
CA PHE A 139 -3.86 2.20 5.88
C PHE A 139 -4.44 2.65 7.21
N THR A 140 -4.05 3.84 7.63
CA THR A 140 -4.71 4.60 8.69
C THR A 140 -5.26 5.91 8.15
N ARG A 141 -6.44 6.30 8.63
CA ARG A 141 -7.03 7.62 8.38
C ARG A 141 -6.73 8.61 9.50
N LEU A 142 -6.08 8.16 10.57
CA LEU A 142 -5.70 9.05 11.66
C LEU A 142 -4.58 9.96 11.15
N PRO A 143 -4.73 11.30 11.23
CA PRO A 143 -3.71 12.21 10.74
C PRO A 143 -2.45 12.23 11.64
N ASN A 144 -2.58 11.84 12.90
CA ASN A 144 -1.47 11.73 13.86
C ASN A 144 -1.55 10.41 14.63
N PRO A 145 -1.26 9.26 13.98
CA PRO A 145 -1.25 7.97 14.65
C PRO A 145 -0.06 7.89 15.59
N ARG A 146 -0.26 7.35 16.80
CA ARG A 146 0.83 7.08 17.74
C ARG A 146 1.23 5.62 17.64
N PHE A 147 2.01 5.31 16.61
CA PHE A 147 2.53 3.95 16.41
C PHE A 147 3.57 3.61 17.47
N SER A 148 3.48 2.39 18.03
CA SER A 148 4.51 1.86 18.92
C SER A 148 5.85 1.72 18.19
N ALA A 149 6.96 1.78 18.94
CA ALA A 149 8.30 1.60 18.38
C ALA A 149 8.45 0.22 17.72
N GLU A 150 7.77 -0.79 18.24
CA GLU A 150 7.72 -2.13 17.67
C GLU A 150 7.10 -2.13 16.27
N LEU A 151 5.94 -1.47 16.10
CA LEU A 151 5.27 -1.37 14.80
C LEU A 151 6.14 -0.62 13.77
N GLN A 152 6.79 0.46 14.20
CA GLN A 152 7.70 1.24 13.34
C GLN A 152 8.97 0.47 12.95
N ALA A 153 9.41 -0.50 13.78
CA ALA A 153 10.54 -1.35 13.46
C ALA A 153 10.16 -2.44 12.43
N LYS A 154 8.93 -2.95 12.50
CA LYS A 154 8.42 -4.04 11.66
C LYS A 154 7.87 -3.55 10.31
N THR A 155 7.33 -2.34 10.24
CA THR A 155 6.68 -1.79 9.02
C THR A 155 7.39 -0.54 8.50
N SER A 156 7.23 -0.22 7.21
CA SER A 156 7.71 1.03 6.64
C SER A 156 6.59 2.09 6.73
N VAL A 157 6.68 3.02 7.67
CA VAL A 157 5.68 4.08 7.82
C VAL A 157 5.91 5.17 6.78
N ILE A 158 4.90 5.47 5.98
CA ILE A 158 4.94 6.46 4.90
C ILE A 158 3.76 7.41 5.07
N ASP A 159 4.07 8.71 5.17
CA ASP A 159 3.09 9.76 5.41
C ASP A 159 2.61 10.37 4.09
N PHE A 160 1.33 10.18 3.78
CA PHE A 160 0.61 10.75 2.63
C PHE A 160 -0.24 11.95 3.00
N THR A 161 -0.02 12.54 4.17
CA THR A 161 -0.71 13.77 4.57
C THR A 161 -0.37 14.90 3.60
N VAL A 162 -1.42 15.46 2.99
CA VAL A 162 -1.28 16.57 2.05
C VAL A 162 -0.73 17.79 2.79
N THR A 163 0.45 18.26 2.35
CA THR A 163 1.05 19.50 2.85
C THR A 163 0.50 20.69 2.06
N ARG A 164 0.56 21.90 2.63
CA ARG A 164 0.11 23.13 1.95
C ARG A 164 0.83 23.33 0.61
N ASN A 165 2.15 23.17 0.60
CA ASN A 165 2.96 23.31 -0.61
C ASN A 165 2.59 22.23 -1.64
N GLY A 166 2.39 20.98 -1.20
CA GLY A 166 1.96 19.90 -2.09
C GLY A 166 0.59 20.20 -2.72
N LEU A 167 -0.35 20.76 -1.96
CA LEU A 167 -1.65 21.17 -2.49
C LEU A 167 -1.52 22.31 -3.51
N GLU A 168 -0.66 23.30 -3.25
CA GLU A 168 -0.40 24.41 -4.18
C GLU A 168 0.19 23.89 -5.50
N GLU A 169 1.17 22.97 -5.46
CA GLU A 169 1.73 22.31 -6.65
C GLU A 169 0.67 21.52 -7.41
N GLN A 170 -0.17 20.75 -6.70
CA GLN A 170 -1.25 19.97 -7.33
C GLN A 170 -2.28 20.86 -8.03
N LEU A 171 -2.65 21.99 -7.42
CA LEU A 171 -3.59 22.94 -8.00
C LEU A 171 -2.97 23.64 -9.21
N LEU A 172 -1.71 24.08 -9.10
CA LEU A 172 -0.98 24.70 -10.21
C LEU A 172 -0.88 23.74 -11.40
N GLY A 173 -0.55 22.47 -11.17
CA GLY A 173 -0.50 21.45 -12.22
C GLY A 173 -1.85 21.25 -12.94
N ARG A 174 -2.96 21.29 -12.20
CA ARG A 174 -4.31 21.21 -12.78
C ARG A 174 -4.67 22.45 -13.60
N VAL A 175 -4.34 23.64 -13.10
CA VAL A 175 -4.60 24.90 -13.82
C VAL A 175 -3.80 24.94 -15.12
N ILE A 176 -2.50 24.62 -15.09
CA ILE A 176 -1.66 24.57 -16.30
C ILE A 176 -2.20 23.56 -17.31
N SER A 177 -2.64 22.39 -16.84
CA SER A 177 -3.22 21.37 -17.73
C SER A 177 -4.50 21.85 -18.40
N HIS A 178 -5.35 22.57 -17.66
CA HIS A 178 -6.58 23.16 -18.19
C HIS A 178 -6.30 24.30 -19.18
N GLU A 179 -5.36 25.20 -18.85
CA GLU A 179 -4.98 26.31 -19.74
C GLU A 179 -4.34 25.81 -21.04
N LYS A 180 -3.48 24.80 -20.98
CA LYS A 180 -2.89 24.18 -22.18
C LYS A 180 -3.92 23.50 -23.06
N ALA A 181 -4.86 22.76 -22.47
CA ALA A 181 -5.94 22.14 -23.23
C ALA A 181 -6.80 23.19 -23.97
N ALA A 182 -7.08 24.32 -23.32
CA ALA A 182 -7.81 25.43 -23.95
C ALA A 182 -7.02 26.19 -25.03
N LEU A 183 -5.69 26.03 -25.08
CA LEU A 183 -4.81 26.62 -26.11
C LEU A 183 -4.61 25.69 -27.33
N GLU A 184 -4.83 24.38 -27.15
CA GLU A 184 -4.73 23.36 -28.21
C GLU A 184 -6.05 23.16 -28.98
N GLU A 185 -7.14 23.74 -28.49
CA GLU A 185 -8.49 23.77 -29.10
C GLU A 185 -8.73 25.09 -29.87
#